data_AF-A0A3B8VJV8-F1
#
_entry.id   AF-A0A3B8VJV8-F1
#
_cell.length_a   1.000
_cell.length_b   1.000
_cell.length_c   1.000
_cell.angle_alpha   90.00
_cell.angle_beta   90.00
_cell.angle_gamma   90.00
#
_symmetry.space_group_name_H-M   'P 1'
#
loop_
_entity.id
_entity.type
_entity.pdbx_description
1 polymer ?
#
loop_
_entity_poly.entity_id
_entity_poly.type
_entity_poly.pdbx_seq_one_letter_code
_entity_poly.pdbx_strand_id
1 'polypeptide(L)'
;RQVPIRIGVNFGSLPPVDGIGKTRGISRHTDGVNLLPKAGEAKGEEYSVVDHMVATGLWEIGILENLDFDLIKISLKAFDIDTTIESYRRMAKLVPYPLHLGITESGTAKSGSIRSAIGLGTLLYNGIGDTIRVSLSDDPREEVFTGFEILKSLELRKAGPVLVACPSCGRADVDVVKLANEVDELLKATKSSIKVAVMGCEVNGPGEAKDADVGIAAGAGRAIIFRKGQKARIVPEAEMLAALMEEVANAEADLETATVSP
;
A
#
# COMPACT_ATOMS: atom_id res chain seq x y z
N ARG A 1 9.65 8.21 -31.00
CA ARG A 1 8.30 8.15 -30.40
C ARG A 1 8.26 8.74 -28.97
N GLN A 2 9.40 9.13 -28.37
CA GLN A 2 9.46 9.72 -27.01
C GLN A 2 8.67 8.91 -25.96
N VAL A 3 8.79 7.58 -26.03
CA VAL A 3 8.11 6.67 -25.10
C VAL A 3 9.08 6.39 -23.96
N PRO A 4 8.70 6.66 -22.69
CA PRO A 4 9.57 6.39 -21.56
C PRO A 4 9.91 4.91 -21.41
N ILE A 5 11.11 4.61 -20.93
CA ILE A 5 11.61 3.26 -20.70
C ILE A 5 11.68 2.99 -19.20
N ARG A 6 11.22 1.80 -18.79
CA ARG A 6 11.49 1.31 -17.44
C ARG A 6 12.66 0.34 -17.46
N ILE A 7 13.74 0.69 -16.76
CA ILE A 7 14.84 -0.21 -16.42
C ILE A 7 14.39 -1.10 -15.26
N GLY A 8 14.54 -2.42 -15.41
CA GLY A 8 13.92 -3.41 -14.53
C GLY A 8 14.91 -4.42 -13.99
N VAL A 9 15.59 -4.08 -12.90
CA VAL A 9 16.51 -4.99 -12.21
C VAL A 9 15.72 -5.88 -11.26
N ASN A 10 15.74 -7.20 -11.50
CA ASN A 10 15.12 -8.18 -10.62
C ASN A 10 16.18 -9.18 -10.16
N PHE A 11 16.16 -9.53 -8.87
CA PHE A 11 17.10 -10.48 -8.28
C PHE A 11 17.20 -11.80 -9.08
N GLY A 12 16.05 -12.38 -9.47
CA GLY A 12 15.99 -13.65 -10.21
C GLY A 12 16.52 -13.59 -11.66
N SER A 13 16.95 -12.43 -12.14
CA SER A 13 17.47 -12.25 -13.49
C SER A 13 18.72 -11.35 -13.53
N LEU A 14 19.48 -11.28 -12.43
CA LEU A 14 20.73 -10.54 -12.40
C LEU A 14 21.77 -11.16 -13.33
N PRO A 15 22.65 -10.35 -13.94
CA PRO A 15 23.81 -10.86 -14.66
C PRO A 15 24.77 -11.58 -13.69
N PRO A 16 25.66 -12.46 -14.19
CA PRO A 16 26.69 -13.05 -13.35
C PRO A 16 27.55 -12.01 -12.64
N VAL A 17 28.14 -12.39 -11.50
CA VAL A 17 29.18 -11.58 -10.83
C VAL A 17 30.33 -11.34 -11.82
N ASP A 18 30.83 -10.10 -11.90
CA ASP A 18 31.78 -9.61 -12.92
C ASP A 18 31.27 -9.69 -14.39
N GLY A 19 29.98 -9.95 -14.57
CA GLY A 19 29.30 -10.13 -15.85
C GLY A 19 28.45 -8.93 -16.31
N ILE A 20 28.38 -7.85 -15.53
CA ILE A 20 27.64 -6.65 -15.89
C ILE A 20 28.19 -6.10 -17.22
N GLY A 21 27.32 -5.97 -18.22
CA GLY A 21 27.66 -5.50 -19.56
C GLY A 21 28.31 -6.51 -20.51
N LYS A 22 28.52 -7.76 -20.10
CA LYS A 22 28.97 -8.82 -21.01
C LYS A 22 27.78 -9.44 -21.74
N THR A 23 27.76 -9.37 -23.08
CA THR A 23 26.68 -9.96 -23.89
C THR A 23 26.99 -11.43 -24.25
N ARG A 24 26.00 -12.31 -24.05
CA ARG A 24 26.02 -13.78 -24.26
C ARG A 24 26.92 -14.55 -23.27
N GLY A 25 26.30 -15.17 -22.26
CA GLY A 25 26.97 -15.99 -21.23
C GLY A 25 26.08 -17.09 -20.66
N ILE A 26 26.69 -18.25 -20.42
CA ILE A 26 26.17 -19.62 -20.23
C ILE A 26 25.37 -19.81 -18.92
N SER A 27 24.38 -20.72 -18.94
CA SER A 27 23.69 -21.40 -17.82
C SER A 27 23.60 -20.66 -16.47
N ARG A 28 22.37 -20.33 -16.06
CA ARG A 28 22.01 -19.64 -14.80
C ARG A 28 22.36 -20.39 -13.50
N HIS A 29 22.98 -21.57 -13.59
CA HIS A 29 23.32 -22.39 -12.43
C HIS A 29 24.71 -22.07 -11.86
N THR A 30 25.53 -21.28 -12.56
CA THR A 30 26.92 -20.94 -12.17
C THR A 30 27.21 -19.45 -12.38
N ASP A 31 26.31 -18.58 -11.94
CA ASP A 31 26.42 -17.11 -12.12
C ASP A 31 27.03 -16.39 -10.91
N GLY A 32 27.22 -17.09 -9.79
CA GLY A 32 27.81 -16.55 -8.55
C GLY A 32 26.89 -15.60 -7.78
N VAL A 33 25.77 -15.16 -8.36
CA VAL A 33 24.84 -14.20 -7.73
C VAL A 33 24.18 -14.82 -6.50
N ASN A 34 23.82 -16.10 -6.58
CA ASN A 34 23.22 -16.83 -5.47
C ASN A 34 24.18 -17.05 -4.28
N LEU A 35 25.47 -16.78 -4.46
CA LEU A 35 26.49 -16.86 -3.39
C LEU A 35 26.71 -15.53 -2.68
N LEU A 36 26.16 -14.43 -3.22
CA LEU A 36 26.29 -13.11 -2.59
C LEU A 36 25.43 -13.04 -1.33
N PRO A 37 25.93 -12.42 -0.25
CA PRO A 37 25.14 -12.24 0.96
C PRO A 37 23.96 -11.30 0.70
N LYS A 38 22.82 -11.60 1.32
CA LYS A 38 21.66 -10.70 1.35
C LYS A 38 21.90 -9.53 2.30
N ALA A 39 21.04 -8.51 2.23
CA ALA A 39 21.21 -7.27 3.01
C ALA A 39 21.41 -7.49 4.52
N GLY A 40 20.74 -8.48 5.12
CA GLY A 40 20.88 -8.82 6.55
C GLY A 40 22.03 -9.76 6.90
N GLU A 41 22.72 -10.31 5.90
CA GLU A 41 23.77 -11.34 6.07
C GLU A 41 25.18 -10.82 5.79
N ALA A 42 25.29 -9.74 5.01
CA ALA A 42 26.57 -9.14 4.63
C ALA A 42 27.32 -8.60 5.85
N LYS A 43 28.62 -8.90 5.96
CA LYS A 43 29.47 -8.44 7.07
C LYS A 43 30.44 -7.36 6.60
N GLY A 44 30.33 -6.16 7.17
CA GLY A 44 31.25 -5.06 6.87
C GLY A 44 31.10 -4.54 5.44
N GLU A 45 32.20 -4.53 4.68
CA GLU A 45 32.27 -4.03 3.29
C GLU A 45 32.12 -5.14 2.24
N GLU A 46 31.55 -6.29 2.61
CA GLU A 46 31.34 -7.41 1.71
C GLU A 46 30.37 -7.05 0.57
N TYR A 47 30.75 -7.37 -0.67
CA TYR A 47 29.93 -7.12 -1.85
C TYR A 47 28.66 -7.97 -1.81
N SER A 48 27.51 -7.32 -1.68
CA SER A 48 26.23 -7.97 -1.45
C SER A 48 25.36 -8.05 -2.70
N VAL A 49 24.24 -8.78 -2.59
CA VAL A 49 23.18 -8.77 -3.62
C VAL A 49 22.69 -7.34 -3.90
N VAL A 50 22.58 -6.51 -2.86
CA VAL A 50 22.16 -5.11 -2.99
C VAL A 50 23.15 -4.34 -3.87
N ASP A 51 24.45 -4.48 -3.61
CA ASP A 51 25.50 -3.82 -4.40
C ASP A 51 25.42 -4.23 -5.86
N HIS A 52 25.20 -5.51 -6.12
CA HIS A 52 25.07 -6.04 -7.47
C HIS A 52 23.80 -5.55 -8.19
N MET A 53 22.67 -5.46 -7.49
CA MET A 53 21.44 -4.89 -8.05
C MET A 53 21.60 -3.42 -8.40
N VAL A 54 22.20 -2.63 -7.51
CA VAL A 54 22.43 -1.19 -7.72
C VAL A 54 23.42 -0.97 -8.87
N ALA A 55 24.54 -1.70 -8.89
CA ALA A 55 25.54 -1.60 -9.96
C ALA A 55 24.95 -1.97 -11.32
N THR A 56 24.12 -3.01 -11.40
CA THR A 56 23.42 -3.40 -12.62
C THR A 56 22.49 -2.28 -13.10
N GLY A 57 21.71 -1.69 -12.18
CA GLY A 57 20.80 -0.59 -12.50
C GLY A 57 21.51 0.66 -13.02
N LEU A 58 22.61 1.06 -12.38
CA LEU A 58 23.43 2.20 -12.81
C LEU A 58 24.08 1.96 -14.16
N TRP A 59 24.54 0.74 -14.42
CA TRP A 59 25.10 0.39 -15.72
C TRP A 59 24.05 0.47 -16.84
N GLU A 60 22.85 -0.09 -16.63
CA GLU A 60 21.76 0.00 -17.61
C GLU A 60 21.29 1.45 -17.85
N ILE A 61 21.27 2.27 -16.79
CA ILE A 61 20.99 3.72 -16.92
C ILE A 61 22.05 4.38 -17.80
N GLY A 62 23.33 4.11 -17.54
CA GLY A 62 24.43 4.68 -18.29
C GLY A 62 24.38 4.37 -19.79
N ILE A 63 23.82 3.22 -20.20
CA ILE A 63 23.61 2.91 -21.63
C ILE A 63 22.65 3.93 -22.26
N LEU A 64 21.55 4.23 -21.59
CA LEU A 64 20.54 5.15 -22.11
C LEU A 64 21.03 6.60 -22.07
N GLU A 65 21.70 7.00 -20.98
CA GLU A 65 22.31 8.33 -20.86
C GLU A 65 23.38 8.57 -21.94
N ASN A 66 24.21 7.57 -22.25
CA ASN A 66 25.20 7.67 -23.34
C ASN A 66 24.58 7.78 -24.74
N LEU A 67 23.28 7.53 -24.86
CA LEU A 67 22.49 7.70 -26.08
C LEU A 67 21.62 8.98 -26.01
N ASP A 68 21.91 9.89 -25.08
CA ASP A 68 21.15 11.11 -24.81
C ASP A 68 19.66 10.85 -24.55
N PHE A 69 19.35 9.74 -23.84
CA PHE A 69 17.98 9.35 -23.50
C PHE A 69 17.76 9.36 -21.99
N ASP A 70 16.89 10.26 -21.50
CA ASP A 70 16.65 10.50 -20.07
C ASP A 70 15.20 10.26 -19.62
N LEU A 71 14.31 9.83 -20.52
CA LEU A 71 12.92 9.45 -20.19
C LEU A 71 12.89 8.06 -19.54
N ILE A 72 13.52 7.96 -18.37
CA ILE A 72 13.79 6.72 -17.64
C ILE A 72 12.98 6.69 -16.35
N LYS A 73 12.51 5.49 -16.00
CA LYS A 73 12.19 5.12 -14.61
C LYS A 73 12.86 3.81 -14.27
N ILE A 74 13.16 3.55 -13.01
CA ILE A 74 13.88 2.33 -12.58
C ILE A 74 13.15 1.56 -11.50
N SER A 75 13.28 0.23 -11.52
CA SER A 75 12.82 -0.66 -10.46
C SER A 75 13.90 -1.65 -10.07
N LEU A 76 14.02 -1.92 -8.76
CA LEU A 76 14.91 -2.91 -8.17
C LEU A 76 14.07 -3.86 -7.31
N LYS A 77 13.74 -5.06 -7.80
CA LYS A 77 12.84 -5.98 -7.09
C LYS A 77 13.56 -7.24 -6.64
N ALA A 78 13.39 -7.57 -5.37
CA ALA A 78 13.76 -8.86 -4.80
C ALA A 78 12.52 -9.48 -4.11
N PHE A 79 12.64 -10.77 -3.75
CA PHE A 79 11.59 -11.47 -3.00
C PHE A 79 11.61 -11.08 -1.52
N ASP A 80 12.81 -10.93 -0.92
CA ASP A 80 12.94 -10.53 0.47
C ASP A 80 12.86 -9.00 0.65
N ILE A 81 12.27 -8.62 1.77
CA ILE A 81 11.94 -7.23 2.09
C ILE A 81 13.22 -6.41 2.29
N ASP A 82 14.21 -6.93 3.01
CA ASP A 82 15.42 -6.19 3.37
C ASP A 82 16.25 -5.83 2.14
N THR A 83 16.51 -6.80 1.25
CA THR A 83 17.24 -6.55 0.00
C THR A 83 16.48 -5.54 -0.87
N THR A 84 15.14 -5.64 -0.92
CA THR A 84 14.34 -4.68 -1.69
C THR A 84 14.44 -3.27 -1.13
N ILE A 85 14.23 -3.11 0.19
CA ILE A 85 14.26 -1.81 0.86
C ILE A 85 15.63 -1.16 0.68
N GLU A 86 16.70 -1.90 0.94
CA GLU A 86 18.06 -1.35 0.88
C GLU A 86 18.47 -1.02 -0.57
N SER A 87 18.08 -1.84 -1.54
CA SER A 87 18.32 -1.55 -2.97
C SER A 87 17.67 -0.24 -3.41
N TYR A 88 16.40 -0.02 -3.05
CA TYR A 88 15.74 1.25 -3.37
C TYR A 88 16.32 2.43 -2.59
N ARG A 89 16.64 2.27 -1.30
CA ARG A 89 17.26 3.34 -0.50
C ARG A 89 18.61 3.79 -1.05
N ARG A 90 19.44 2.86 -1.53
CA ARG A 90 20.70 3.20 -2.18
C ARG A 90 20.48 3.83 -3.54
N MET A 91 19.66 3.22 -4.39
CA MET A 91 19.39 3.75 -5.73
C MET A 91 18.80 5.18 -5.68
N ALA A 92 17.86 5.45 -4.78
CA ALA A 92 17.21 6.76 -4.63
C ALA A 92 18.18 7.91 -4.34
N LYS A 93 19.36 7.62 -3.78
CA LYS A 93 20.41 8.61 -3.50
C LYS A 93 21.35 8.85 -4.67
N LEU A 94 21.35 7.94 -5.65
CA LEU A 94 22.34 7.90 -6.72
C LEU A 94 21.78 8.41 -8.06
N VAL A 95 20.45 8.37 -8.24
CA VAL A 95 19.82 8.73 -9.51
C VAL A 95 18.64 9.68 -9.30
N PRO A 96 18.38 10.60 -10.26
CA PRO A 96 17.25 11.52 -10.18
C PRO A 96 15.94 10.94 -10.78
N TYR A 97 15.96 9.69 -11.26
CA TYR A 97 14.85 9.09 -11.98
C TYR A 97 13.73 8.57 -11.07
N PRO A 98 12.46 8.60 -11.52
CA PRO A 98 11.35 7.99 -10.78
C PRO A 98 11.55 6.49 -10.52
N LEU A 99 11.14 6.06 -9.33
CA LEU A 99 11.25 4.70 -8.82
C LEU A 99 9.90 3.98 -8.93
N HIS A 100 9.89 2.87 -9.66
CA HIS A 100 8.75 1.96 -9.72
C HIS A 100 8.91 0.83 -8.71
N LEU A 101 8.26 0.97 -7.55
CA LEU A 101 8.34 0.01 -6.47
C LEU A 101 7.54 -1.27 -6.74
N GLY A 102 8.00 -2.36 -6.14
CA GLY A 102 7.28 -3.62 -6.10
C GLY A 102 8.08 -4.68 -5.34
N ILE A 103 7.37 -5.55 -4.64
CA ILE A 103 7.91 -6.80 -4.11
C ILE A 103 7.54 -7.90 -5.09
N THR A 104 8.51 -8.64 -5.62
CA THR A 104 8.22 -9.72 -6.57
C THR A 104 7.78 -10.97 -5.83
N GLU A 105 6.93 -11.78 -6.45
CA GLU A 105 6.53 -13.11 -5.94
C GLU A 105 6.01 -13.09 -4.49
N SER A 106 5.10 -12.15 -4.18
CA SER A 106 4.68 -11.95 -2.78
C SER A 106 3.81 -13.08 -2.22
N GLY A 107 3.26 -13.95 -3.07
CA GLY A 107 2.39 -15.07 -2.68
C GLY A 107 0.92 -14.79 -2.94
N THR A 108 0.03 -15.56 -2.31
CA THR A 108 -1.43 -15.42 -2.45
C THR A 108 -1.95 -14.08 -1.91
N ALA A 109 -3.20 -13.69 -2.19
CA ALA A 109 -3.72 -12.39 -1.77
C ALA A 109 -3.52 -12.11 -0.28
N LYS A 110 -3.79 -13.07 0.61
CA LYS A 110 -3.63 -12.86 2.07
C LYS A 110 -2.18 -12.64 2.50
N SER A 111 -1.28 -13.57 2.20
CA SER A 111 0.10 -13.50 2.66
C SER A 111 0.92 -12.47 1.86
N GLY A 112 0.66 -12.37 0.56
CA GLY A 112 1.33 -11.44 -0.33
C GLY A 112 0.94 -9.99 -0.12
N SER A 113 -0.31 -9.71 0.28
CA SER A 113 -0.71 -8.34 0.64
C SER A 113 0.01 -7.87 1.90
N ILE A 114 0.17 -8.73 2.91
CA ILE A 114 0.93 -8.40 4.13
C ILE A 114 2.40 -8.12 3.79
N ARG A 115 3.05 -9.00 3.01
CA ARG A 115 4.45 -8.80 2.61
C ARG A 115 4.64 -7.52 1.80
N SER A 116 3.75 -7.28 0.83
CA SER A 116 3.76 -6.09 -0.01
C SER A 116 3.55 -4.82 0.83
N ALA A 117 2.59 -4.83 1.76
CA ALA A 117 2.32 -3.70 2.64
C ALA A 117 3.51 -3.34 3.52
N ILE A 118 4.23 -4.33 4.07
CA ILE A 118 5.43 -4.08 4.87
C ILE A 118 6.55 -3.46 4.01
N GLY A 119 6.87 -4.10 2.87
CA GLY A 119 7.98 -3.65 2.02
C GLY A 119 7.72 -2.30 1.35
N LEU A 120 6.58 -2.16 0.68
CA LEU A 120 6.18 -0.92 0.01
C LEU A 120 5.88 0.17 1.04
N GLY A 121 5.18 -0.17 2.13
CA GLY A 121 4.81 0.79 3.16
C GLY A 121 6.03 1.44 3.78
N THR A 122 7.09 0.66 4.05
CA THR A 122 8.35 1.18 4.59
C THR A 122 9.02 2.16 3.63
N LEU A 123 9.07 1.86 2.33
CA LEU A 123 9.69 2.75 1.34
C LEU A 123 8.89 4.04 1.16
N LEU A 124 7.57 3.90 0.98
CA LEU A 124 6.65 5.02 0.79
C LEU A 124 6.61 5.95 2.01
N TYR A 125 6.61 5.41 3.23
CA TYR A 125 6.68 6.20 4.47
C TYR A 125 7.98 7.03 4.54
N ASN A 126 9.07 6.53 3.96
CA ASN A 126 10.35 7.26 3.87
C ASN A 126 10.42 8.20 2.66
N GLY A 127 9.31 8.44 1.95
CA GLY A 127 9.25 9.32 0.78
C GLY A 127 9.92 8.74 -0.47
N ILE A 128 10.12 7.42 -0.54
CA ILE A 128 10.73 6.74 -1.67
C ILE A 128 9.64 6.05 -2.49
N GLY A 129 9.56 6.35 -3.79
CA GLY A 129 8.67 5.69 -4.75
C GLY A 129 7.67 6.63 -5.43
N ASP A 130 7.56 6.48 -6.74
CA ASP A 130 6.71 7.34 -7.59
C ASP A 130 5.53 6.56 -8.19
N THR A 131 5.69 5.24 -8.33
CA THR A 131 4.65 4.32 -8.76
C THR A 131 4.88 2.97 -8.10
N ILE A 132 3.81 2.26 -7.76
CA ILE A 132 3.89 0.94 -7.13
C ILE A 132 3.21 -0.13 -7.99
N ARG A 133 3.64 -1.37 -7.82
CA ARG A 133 2.89 -2.56 -8.22
C ARG A 133 2.98 -3.60 -7.10
N VAL A 134 1.82 -4.07 -6.64
CA VAL A 134 1.69 -5.28 -5.81
C VAL A 134 1.76 -6.49 -6.75
N SER A 135 2.43 -7.58 -6.36
CA SER A 135 2.54 -8.78 -7.19
C SER A 135 2.04 -9.99 -6.42
N LEU A 136 0.80 -10.39 -6.70
CA LEU A 136 0.06 -11.46 -6.02
C LEU A 136 -0.16 -12.64 -6.96
N SER A 137 -0.23 -13.83 -6.41
CA SER A 137 -0.68 -15.04 -7.09
C SER A 137 -2.21 -15.15 -6.99
N ASP A 138 -2.91 -14.14 -7.52
CA ASP A 138 -4.37 -14.00 -7.43
C ASP A 138 -4.92 -13.17 -8.62
N ASP A 139 -6.22 -12.86 -8.63
CA ASP A 139 -6.81 -11.95 -9.61
C ASP A 139 -6.09 -10.59 -9.62
N PRO A 140 -5.72 -10.03 -10.79
CA PRO A 140 -5.05 -8.73 -10.87
C PRO A 140 -5.82 -7.58 -10.21
N ARG A 141 -7.14 -7.69 -10.04
CA ARG A 141 -7.94 -6.72 -9.29
C ARG A 141 -7.56 -6.68 -7.81
N GLU A 142 -7.16 -7.80 -7.23
CA GLU A 142 -6.64 -7.86 -5.86
C GLU A 142 -5.29 -7.13 -5.76
N GLU A 143 -4.42 -7.21 -6.79
CA GLU A 143 -3.18 -6.42 -6.81
C GLU A 143 -3.48 -4.91 -6.77
N VAL A 144 -4.49 -4.48 -7.53
CA VAL A 144 -4.92 -3.08 -7.60
C VAL A 144 -5.54 -2.64 -6.27
N PHE A 145 -6.46 -3.44 -5.72
CA PHE A 145 -7.11 -3.20 -4.44
C PHE A 145 -6.07 -3.04 -3.32
N THR A 146 -5.18 -4.02 -3.16
CA THR A 146 -4.10 -3.97 -2.16
C THR A 146 -3.20 -2.75 -2.36
N GLY A 147 -2.87 -2.39 -3.60
CA GLY A 147 -2.08 -1.20 -3.89
C GLY A 147 -2.75 0.09 -3.42
N PHE A 148 -4.05 0.24 -3.66
CA PHE A 148 -4.82 1.38 -3.17
C PHE A 148 -4.92 1.38 -1.64
N GLU A 149 -5.17 0.24 -1.01
CA GLU A 149 -5.26 0.16 0.46
C GLU A 149 -3.92 0.50 1.15
N ILE A 150 -2.77 0.12 0.57
CA ILE A 150 -1.45 0.54 1.07
C ILE A 150 -1.31 2.07 1.00
N LEU A 151 -1.62 2.68 -0.16
CA LEU A 151 -1.49 4.13 -0.34
C LEU A 151 -2.45 4.92 0.53
N LYS A 152 -3.66 4.39 0.75
CA LYS A 152 -4.70 4.96 1.62
C LYS A 152 -4.33 4.88 3.09
N SER A 153 -3.77 3.75 3.52
CA SER A 153 -3.28 3.56 4.89
C SER A 153 -2.13 4.51 5.26
N LEU A 154 -1.35 4.94 4.27
CA LEU A 154 -0.30 5.96 4.42
C LEU A 154 -0.78 7.39 4.13
N GLU A 155 -2.08 7.58 3.87
CA GLU A 155 -2.70 8.84 3.48
C GLU A 155 -2.11 9.51 2.20
N LEU A 156 -1.35 8.75 1.40
CA LEU A 156 -0.74 9.21 0.15
C LEU A 156 -1.76 9.32 -1.00
N ARG A 157 -2.85 8.55 -0.92
CA ARG A 157 -3.98 8.63 -1.85
C ARG A 157 -5.30 8.50 -1.07
N LYS A 158 -6.16 9.49 -1.24
CA LYS A 158 -7.46 9.60 -0.56
C LYS A 158 -8.59 9.31 -1.55
N ALA A 159 -8.65 8.08 -2.05
CA ALA A 159 -9.69 7.64 -2.97
C ALA A 159 -10.54 6.55 -2.30
N GLY A 160 -11.87 6.71 -2.33
CA GLY A 160 -12.81 5.82 -1.68
C GLY A 160 -12.86 5.96 -0.14
N PRO A 161 -13.82 5.27 0.49
CA PRO A 161 -14.08 5.38 1.92
C PRO A 161 -13.07 4.61 2.76
N VAL A 162 -12.79 5.07 3.97
CA VAL A 162 -11.98 4.38 4.97
C VAL A 162 -12.92 3.88 6.07
N LEU A 163 -13.00 2.57 6.28
CA LEU A 163 -13.69 2.00 7.43
C LEU A 163 -12.72 1.88 8.61
N VAL A 164 -13.13 2.38 9.77
CA VAL A 164 -12.46 2.19 11.06
C VAL A 164 -13.41 1.42 11.95
N ALA A 165 -13.03 0.22 12.38
CA ALA A 165 -13.87 -0.58 13.26
C ALA A 165 -13.12 -0.94 14.55
N CYS A 166 -13.80 -0.88 15.70
CA CYS A 166 -13.20 -1.40 16.92
C CYS A 166 -13.09 -2.93 16.84
N PRO A 167 -12.06 -3.54 17.44
CA PRO A 167 -12.07 -4.98 17.65
C PRO A 167 -13.24 -5.36 18.57
N SER A 168 -13.70 -6.61 18.48
CA SER A 168 -14.60 -7.15 19.50
C SER A 168 -13.85 -7.28 20.84
N CYS A 169 -14.55 -7.03 21.94
CA CYS A 169 -14.02 -7.14 23.30
C CYS A 169 -15.14 -7.45 24.30
N GLY A 170 -14.81 -7.64 25.57
CA GLY A 170 -15.81 -7.92 26.62
C GLY A 170 -16.79 -6.78 26.93
N ARG A 171 -16.66 -5.62 26.27
CA ARG A 171 -17.60 -4.49 26.34
C ARG A 171 -18.54 -4.43 25.14
N ALA A 172 -18.35 -5.29 24.14
CA ALA A 172 -19.18 -5.26 22.95
C ALA A 172 -20.61 -5.68 23.31
N ASP A 173 -21.55 -4.77 23.10
CA ASP A 173 -22.98 -4.98 23.33
C ASP A 173 -23.67 -5.58 22.10
N VAL A 174 -23.01 -5.53 20.94
CA VAL A 174 -23.46 -6.07 19.65
C VAL A 174 -22.38 -6.92 18.99
N ASP A 175 -22.77 -7.70 17.97
CA ASP A 175 -21.82 -8.37 17.08
C ASP A 175 -21.15 -7.34 16.15
N VAL A 176 -20.12 -6.66 16.69
CA VAL A 176 -19.38 -5.63 15.95
C VAL A 176 -18.65 -6.18 14.73
N VAL A 177 -18.28 -7.46 14.74
CA VAL A 177 -17.62 -8.09 13.59
C VAL A 177 -18.60 -8.19 12.43
N LYS A 178 -19.81 -8.67 12.69
CA LYS A 178 -20.87 -8.70 11.68
C LYS A 178 -21.21 -7.29 11.18
N LEU A 179 -21.43 -6.34 12.10
CA LEU A 179 -21.74 -4.96 11.76
C LEU A 179 -20.65 -4.31 10.89
N ALA A 180 -19.38 -4.48 11.24
CA ALA A 180 -18.27 -3.92 10.49
C ALA A 180 -18.20 -4.48 9.06
N ASN A 181 -18.39 -5.80 8.88
CA ASN A 181 -18.40 -6.41 7.55
C ASN A 181 -19.60 -5.96 6.70
N GLU A 182 -20.78 -5.81 7.31
CA GLU A 182 -21.97 -5.28 6.61
C GLU A 182 -21.74 -3.85 6.14
N VAL A 183 -21.14 -3.00 6.99
CA VAL A 183 -20.78 -1.62 6.62
C VAL A 183 -19.69 -1.61 5.55
N ASP A 184 -18.66 -2.46 5.64
CA ASP A 184 -17.60 -2.55 4.63
C ASP A 184 -18.15 -2.86 3.23
N GLU A 185 -19.05 -3.84 3.12
CA GLU A 185 -19.70 -4.19 1.85
C GLU A 185 -20.53 -3.03 1.28
N LEU A 186 -21.28 -2.31 2.13
CA LEU A 186 -22.07 -1.16 1.72
C LEU A 186 -21.19 -0.01 1.21
N LEU A 187 -20.04 0.20 1.84
CA LEU A 187 -19.09 1.26 1.49
C LEU A 187 -18.37 1.01 0.17
N LYS A 188 -18.33 -0.22 -0.38
CA LYS A 188 -17.73 -0.48 -1.70
C LYS A 188 -18.35 0.34 -2.84
N ALA A 189 -19.61 0.76 -2.70
CA ALA A 189 -20.28 1.62 -3.68
C ALA A 189 -19.88 3.10 -3.57
N THR A 190 -19.35 3.51 -2.41
CA THR A 190 -18.94 4.88 -2.11
C THR A 190 -17.63 5.21 -2.81
N LYS A 191 -17.58 6.35 -3.50
CA LYS A 191 -16.37 6.81 -4.21
C LYS A 191 -15.68 7.99 -3.53
N SER A 192 -16.43 8.72 -2.70
CA SER A 192 -15.91 9.84 -1.93
C SER A 192 -14.88 9.37 -0.91
N SER A 193 -13.99 10.28 -0.52
CA SER A 193 -13.04 10.02 0.56
C SER A 193 -13.69 10.39 1.89
N ILE A 194 -14.42 9.43 2.45
CA ILE A 194 -15.09 9.57 3.75
C ILE A 194 -14.58 8.52 4.73
N LYS A 195 -14.31 8.93 5.96
CA LYS A 195 -13.94 8.02 7.06
C LYS A 195 -15.18 7.65 7.86
N VAL A 196 -15.48 6.36 7.92
CA VAL A 196 -16.66 5.82 8.63
C VAL A 196 -16.20 4.96 9.80
N ALA A 197 -16.71 5.25 11.00
CA ALA A 197 -16.37 4.52 12.22
C ALA A 197 -17.48 3.56 12.66
N VAL A 198 -17.12 2.32 13.03
CA VAL A 198 -18.04 1.31 13.56
C VAL A 198 -17.57 0.82 14.92
N MET A 199 -18.39 1.07 15.94
CA MET A 199 -18.04 0.80 17.33
C MET A 199 -19.11 -0.08 17.99
N GLY A 200 -18.67 -1.12 18.69
CA GLY A 200 -19.53 -2.14 19.28
C GLY A 200 -20.06 -1.84 20.69
N CYS A 201 -19.79 -0.66 21.24
CA CYS A 201 -20.29 -0.26 22.56
C CYS A 201 -20.54 1.26 22.62
N GLU A 202 -21.50 1.70 23.43
CA GLU A 202 -21.78 3.13 23.63
C GLU A 202 -20.79 3.83 24.59
N VAL A 203 -19.96 3.06 25.29
CA VAL A 203 -19.07 3.57 26.34
C VAL A 203 -17.83 4.27 25.75
N ASN A 204 -17.02 3.52 25.00
CA ASN A 204 -15.80 4.05 24.38
C ASN A 204 -16.01 4.44 22.91
N GLY A 205 -17.04 3.88 22.26
CA GLY A 205 -17.32 4.08 20.85
C GLY A 205 -17.39 5.55 20.42
N PRO A 206 -18.08 6.45 21.14
CA PRO A 206 -18.14 7.87 20.77
C PRO A 206 -16.77 8.56 20.75
N GLY A 207 -15.87 8.16 21.66
CA GLY A 207 -14.50 8.71 21.72
C GLY A 207 -13.63 8.18 20.59
N GLU A 208 -13.69 6.86 20.33
CA GLU A 208 -12.94 6.18 19.26
C GLU A 208 -13.41 6.60 17.85
N ALA A 209 -14.67 7.03 17.70
CA ALA A 209 -15.25 7.48 16.44
C ALA A 209 -15.06 8.98 16.16
N LYS A 210 -14.41 9.74 17.06
CA LYS A 210 -14.37 11.21 16.98
C LYS A 210 -13.65 11.75 15.75
N ASP A 211 -12.63 11.03 15.27
CA ASP A 211 -11.80 11.42 14.12
C ASP A 211 -12.37 10.93 12.77
N ALA A 212 -13.57 10.32 12.79
CA ALA A 212 -14.31 9.92 11.62
C ALA A 212 -15.30 11.01 11.17
N ASP A 213 -15.55 11.06 9.86
CA ASP A 213 -16.53 11.97 9.29
C ASP A 213 -17.95 11.57 9.73
N VAL A 214 -18.21 10.25 9.73
CA VAL A 214 -19.45 9.64 10.18
C VAL A 214 -19.13 8.42 11.04
N GLY A 215 -19.95 8.13 12.06
CA GLY A 215 -19.73 6.95 12.88
C GLY A 215 -21.00 6.39 13.50
N ILE A 216 -20.94 5.12 13.90
CA ILE A 216 -21.96 4.40 14.66
C ILE A 216 -21.34 3.82 15.93
N ALA A 217 -21.98 4.05 17.07
CA ALA A 217 -21.76 3.28 18.29
C ALA A 217 -23.04 2.56 18.68
N ALA A 218 -23.03 1.23 18.58
CA ALA A 218 -24.21 0.38 18.83
C ALA A 218 -24.08 -0.34 20.17
N GLY A 219 -25.18 -0.39 20.92
CA GLY A 219 -25.26 -1.10 22.19
C GLY A 219 -26.59 -0.87 22.91
N ALA A 220 -26.91 -1.76 23.86
CA ALA A 220 -28.12 -1.69 24.68
C ALA A 220 -29.43 -1.51 23.87
N GLY A 221 -29.55 -2.15 22.70
CA GLY A 221 -30.73 -2.11 21.83
C GLY A 221 -30.90 -0.82 21.02
N ARG A 222 -29.89 0.06 21.00
CA ARG A 222 -29.89 1.31 20.25
C ARG A 222 -28.54 1.56 19.57
N ALA A 223 -28.52 2.50 18.65
CA ALA A 223 -27.30 3.00 18.02
C ALA A 223 -27.26 4.52 18.07
N ILE A 224 -26.09 5.06 18.39
CA ILE A 224 -25.80 6.49 18.34
C ILE A 224 -25.03 6.75 17.04
N ILE A 225 -25.59 7.62 16.19
CA ILE A 225 -24.97 8.05 14.94
C ILE A 225 -24.26 9.38 15.19
N PHE A 226 -23.02 9.48 14.73
CA PHE A 226 -22.17 10.66 14.86
C PHE A 226 -21.78 11.20 13.49
N ARG A 227 -21.60 12.51 13.43
CA ARG A 227 -21.00 13.20 12.29
C ARG A 227 -20.03 14.27 12.78
N LYS A 228 -18.79 14.23 12.29
CA LYS A 228 -17.71 15.16 12.70
C LYS A 228 -17.58 15.29 14.22
N GLY A 229 -17.65 14.15 14.92
CA GLY A 229 -17.57 14.07 16.38
C GLY A 229 -18.79 14.59 17.16
N GLN A 230 -19.88 15.00 16.48
CA GLN A 230 -21.12 15.42 17.11
C GLN A 230 -22.20 14.35 16.96
N LYS A 231 -23.03 14.19 17.99
CA LYS A 231 -24.16 13.27 17.96
C LYS A 231 -25.22 13.80 17.00
N ALA A 232 -25.44 13.09 15.89
CA ALA A 232 -26.47 13.41 14.92
C ALA A 232 -27.85 12.91 15.40
N ARG A 233 -27.94 11.63 15.78
CA ARG A 233 -29.21 11.00 16.23
C ARG A 233 -28.99 9.72 17.02
N ILE A 234 -30.05 9.25 17.67
CA ILE A 234 -30.14 7.91 18.26
C ILE A 234 -31.28 7.19 17.56
N VAL A 235 -31.03 5.95 17.14
CA VAL A 235 -32.01 5.09 16.49
C VAL A 235 -32.07 3.73 17.19
N PRO A 236 -33.19 2.99 17.09
CA PRO A 236 -33.22 1.58 17.44
C PRO A 236 -32.18 0.78 16.66
N GLU A 237 -31.64 -0.29 17.25
CA GLU A 237 -30.64 -1.14 16.61
C GLU A 237 -31.09 -1.66 15.23
N ALA A 238 -32.38 -1.96 15.07
CA ALA A 238 -32.95 -2.42 13.79
C ALA A 238 -32.83 -1.41 12.63
N GLU A 239 -32.68 -0.12 12.92
CA GLU A 239 -32.60 0.96 11.93
C GLU A 239 -31.18 1.49 11.74
N MET A 240 -30.20 0.94 12.47
CA MET A 240 -28.87 1.54 12.61
C MET A 240 -28.07 1.63 11.30
N LEU A 241 -28.15 0.61 10.44
CA LEU A 241 -27.45 0.59 9.15
C LEU A 241 -28.04 1.62 8.19
N ALA A 242 -29.38 1.72 8.12
CA ALA A 242 -30.04 2.70 7.28
C ALA A 242 -29.70 4.13 7.72
N ALA A 243 -29.73 4.38 9.04
CA ALA A 243 -29.38 5.67 9.61
C ALA A 243 -27.90 6.05 9.37
N LEU A 244 -26.99 5.07 9.44
CA LEU A 244 -25.58 5.28 9.13
C LEU A 244 -25.39 5.68 7.67
N MET A 245 -25.97 4.92 6.73
CA MET A 245 -25.79 5.16 5.30
C MET A 245 -26.44 6.47 4.82
N GLU A 246 -27.56 6.88 5.41
CA GLU A 246 -28.14 8.20 5.16
C GLU A 246 -27.18 9.31 5.64
N GLU A 247 -26.52 9.14 6.79
CA GLU A 247 -25.56 10.14 7.27
C GLU A 247 -24.28 10.17 6.43
N VAL A 248 -23.83 9.01 5.93
CA VAL A 248 -22.77 8.92 4.92
C VAL A 248 -23.15 9.74 3.69
N ALA A 249 -24.33 9.52 3.11
CA ALA A 249 -24.79 10.27 1.93
C ALA A 249 -24.86 11.79 2.18
N ASN A 250 -25.34 12.20 3.36
CA ASN A 250 -25.36 13.62 3.74
C ASN A 250 -23.94 14.20 3.86
N ALA A 251 -22.99 13.44 4.38
CA ALA A 251 -21.59 13.85 4.47
C ALA A 251 -20.91 13.90 3.08
N GLU A 252 -21.28 13.03 2.15
CA GLU A 252 -20.82 13.10 0.75
C GLU A 252 -21.29 14.39 0.07
N ALA A 253 -22.56 14.76 0.25
CA ALA A 253 -23.11 16.01 -0.31
C ALA A 253 -22.38 17.27 0.23
N ASP A 254 -21.99 17.28 1.50
CA ASP A 254 -21.17 18.35 2.08
C ASP A 254 -19.76 18.42 1.44
N LEU A 255 -19.15 17.28 1.14
CA LEU A 255 -17.82 17.24 0.52
C LEU A 255 -17.88 17.75 -0.93
N GLU A 256 -18.95 17.43 -1.67
CA GLU A 256 -19.17 17.95 -3.03
C GLU A 256 -19.40 19.46 -3.03
N THR A 257 -20.17 20.00 -2.08
CA THR A 257 -20.39 21.45 -1.99
C THR A 257 -19.13 22.23 -1.57
N ALA A 258 -18.27 21.64 -0.73
CA ALA A 258 -16.99 22.24 -0.33
C ALA A 258 -15.94 22.24 -1.46
N THR A 259 -15.98 21.28 -2.38
CA THR A 259 -15.05 21.19 -3.52
C THR A 259 -15.46 22.07 -4.70
N VAL A 260 -16.72 22.52 -4.74
CA VAL A 260 -17.28 23.39 -5.80
C VAL A 260 -17.34 24.88 -5.39
N SER A 261 -16.98 25.22 -4.14
CA SER A 261 -16.85 26.61 -3.71
C SER A 261 -15.52 27.22 -4.20
N PRO A 262 -15.53 28.43 -4.80
CA PRO A 262 -14.38 29.01 -5.51
C PRO A 262 -13.20 29.40 -4.60
#